data_AF-A0A924TCK9-F1
#
_entry.id   AF-A0A924TCK9-F1
#
_cell.length_a   1.000
_cell.length_b   1.000
_cell.length_c   1.000
_cell.angle_alpha   90.00
_cell.angle_beta   90.00
_cell.angle_gamma   90.00
#
_symmetry.space_group_name_H-M   'P 1'
#
loop_
_entity.id
_entity.type
_entity.pdbx_description
1 polymer ?
#
loop_
_entity_poly.entity_id
_entity_poly.type
_entity_poly.pdbx_seq_one_letter_code
_entity_poly.pdbx_strand_id
1 'polypeptide(L)'
;TPKAFFDRLRAGGIAVLEFNPVNPFASMTPWLINNRDHRKLLVVDGRIAFIGGINISSVYSGGSVSGLSAKAGKDQSPWRDTDLQIEGPVVGELQKLFMDTWQKQKGKPLAAKDYFPVLKAEGNEIVRSIGSTPDDPFSLIYLTLMSAIGNAEKQIYLTNAYFVPDPQFLKALTDAAARGVDVKLILPSYSDSALVFHAGRSNYSDLLKGGVQLYERTGAVLHSKTAVVDGVWSTVGSSNLDWRSFSDNDEVNAVVLGREFAQQMLAAFARDLQAAHAIDPKKWERRPFEFRIKEWASQLWERLL
;
A
#
# COMPACT_ATOMS: atom_id res chain seq x y z
N THR A 1 18.09 -9.17 2.91
CA THR A 1 18.05 -10.65 2.96
C THR A 1 19.41 -11.22 2.61
N PRO A 2 19.95 -12.20 3.37
CA PRO A 2 21.28 -12.76 3.10
C PRO A 2 21.37 -13.44 1.72
N LYS A 3 22.51 -13.32 1.03
CA LYS A 3 22.75 -13.93 -0.29
C LYS A 3 22.44 -15.44 -0.31
N ALA A 4 22.82 -16.15 0.76
CA ALA A 4 22.60 -17.58 0.92
C ALA A 4 21.12 -18.01 0.79
N PHE A 5 20.16 -17.14 1.13
CA PHE A 5 18.74 -17.44 0.93
C PHE A 5 18.42 -17.62 -0.56
N PHE A 6 18.87 -16.68 -1.39
CA PHE A 6 18.63 -16.71 -2.84
C PHE A 6 19.47 -17.80 -3.54
N ASP A 7 20.68 -18.07 -3.06
CA ASP A 7 21.52 -19.13 -3.61
C ASP A 7 20.88 -20.52 -3.44
N ARG A 8 20.19 -20.77 -2.33
CA ARG A 8 19.39 -22.01 -2.15
C ARG A 8 18.24 -22.11 -3.15
N LEU A 9 17.54 -21.02 -3.43
CA LEU A 9 16.46 -21.01 -4.43
C LEU A 9 17.01 -21.34 -5.82
N ARG A 10 18.13 -20.71 -6.20
CA ARG A 10 18.82 -21.00 -7.47
C ARG A 10 19.28 -22.45 -7.56
N ALA A 11 19.85 -23.00 -6.49
CA ALA A 11 20.26 -24.41 -6.43
C ALA A 11 19.07 -25.38 -6.56
N GLY A 12 17.88 -24.97 -6.12
CA GLY A 12 16.62 -25.70 -6.32
C GLY A 12 15.99 -25.52 -7.70
N GLY A 13 16.65 -24.82 -8.64
CA GLY A 13 16.15 -24.60 -10.00
C GLY A 13 15.20 -23.40 -10.16
N ILE A 14 15.03 -22.59 -9.11
CA ILE A 14 14.19 -21.39 -9.18
C ILE A 14 14.98 -20.26 -9.86
N ALA A 15 14.38 -19.65 -10.87
CA ALA A 15 14.95 -18.47 -11.51
C ALA A 15 14.80 -17.27 -10.57
N VAL A 16 15.93 -16.66 -10.20
CA VAL A 16 15.98 -15.49 -9.30
C VAL A 16 16.64 -14.33 -10.03
N LEU A 17 15.97 -13.18 -10.02
CA LEU A 17 16.44 -11.93 -10.59
C LEU A 17 16.38 -10.84 -9.53
N GLU A 18 17.44 -10.04 -9.42
CA GLU A 18 17.49 -8.88 -8.54
C GLU A 18 17.03 -7.65 -9.32
N PHE A 19 16.11 -6.86 -8.75
CA PHE A 19 15.63 -5.61 -9.33
C PHE A 19 16.56 -4.47 -8.95
N ASN A 20 17.09 -3.72 -9.94
CA ASN A 20 17.99 -2.57 -9.74
C ASN A 20 19.08 -2.80 -8.67
N PRO A 21 20.08 -3.67 -8.92
CA PRO A 21 21.05 -4.08 -7.91
C PRO A 21 21.88 -2.90 -7.38
N VAL A 22 22.23 -2.96 -6.09
CA VAL A 22 23.01 -1.91 -5.41
C VAL A 22 24.38 -1.72 -6.06
N ASN A 23 25.02 -2.81 -6.47
CA ASN A 23 26.29 -2.75 -7.21
C ASN A 23 26.02 -2.35 -8.67
N PRO A 24 26.50 -1.18 -9.14
CA PRO A 24 26.27 -0.74 -10.51
C PRO A 24 26.86 -1.70 -11.55
N PHE A 25 27.94 -2.40 -11.24
CA PHE A 25 28.55 -3.41 -12.12
C PHE A 25 27.75 -4.71 -12.22
N ALA A 26 26.80 -4.93 -11.32
CA ALA A 26 25.86 -6.05 -11.39
C ALA A 26 24.58 -5.69 -12.16
N SER A 27 24.35 -4.39 -12.43
CA SER A 27 23.17 -3.93 -13.16
C SER A 27 23.32 -4.23 -14.64
N MET A 28 22.29 -4.85 -15.22
CA MET A 28 22.19 -5.03 -16.68
C MET A 28 21.38 -3.90 -17.34
N THR A 29 20.86 -2.96 -16.54
CA THR A 29 20.03 -1.80 -16.91
C THR A 29 20.66 -0.49 -16.37
N PRO A 30 20.20 0.71 -16.79
CA PRO A 30 20.64 1.97 -16.18
C PRO A 30 20.51 1.92 -14.65
N TRP A 31 21.49 2.48 -13.94
CA TRP A 31 21.57 2.36 -12.48
C TRP A 31 20.57 3.28 -11.78
N LEU A 32 19.32 2.81 -11.68
CA LEU A 32 18.18 3.51 -11.09
C LEU A 32 17.95 3.05 -9.65
N ILE A 33 18.96 3.15 -8.79
CA ILE A 33 18.93 2.60 -7.42
C ILE A 33 17.82 3.22 -6.54
N ASN A 34 17.34 4.42 -6.88
CA ASN A 34 16.23 5.05 -6.19
C ASN A 34 14.87 4.46 -6.57
N ASN A 35 14.75 3.88 -7.77
CA ASN A 35 13.54 3.22 -8.23
C ASN A 35 13.48 1.83 -7.60
N ARG A 36 12.36 1.53 -6.95
CA ARG A 36 12.16 0.27 -6.22
C ARG A 36 10.98 -0.47 -6.80
N ASP A 37 11.10 -1.79 -6.88
CA ASP A 37 9.92 -2.63 -7.01
C ASP A 37 9.24 -2.71 -5.65
N HIS A 38 8.18 -1.91 -5.49
CA HIS A 38 7.40 -1.88 -4.28
C HIS A 38 6.16 -2.79 -4.37
N ARG A 39 5.98 -3.53 -5.47
CA ARG A 39 4.88 -4.47 -5.64
C ARG A 39 5.09 -5.73 -4.82
N LYS A 40 4.03 -6.22 -4.19
CA LYS A 40 3.98 -7.54 -3.56
C LYS A 40 2.98 -8.35 -4.35
N LEU A 41 3.51 -9.14 -5.28
CA LEU A 41 2.73 -9.90 -6.23
C LEU A 41 3.23 -11.34 -6.28
N LEU A 42 2.33 -12.29 -6.07
CA LEU A 42 2.56 -13.72 -6.30
C LEU A 42 1.49 -14.21 -7.27
N VAL A 43 1.91 -14.81 -8.39
CA VAL A 43 1.00 -15.47 -9.33
C VAL A 43 1.31 -16.97 -9.36
N VAL A 44 0.29 -17.79 -9.16
CA VAL A 44 0.39 -19.25 -9.16
C VAL A 44 -0.30 -19.79 -10.41
N ASP A 45 0.46 -20.50 -11.23
CA ASP A 45 0.02 -21.15 -12.48
C ASP A 45 -0.76 -20.27 -13.46
N GLY A 46 -0.57 -18.94 -13.38
CA GLY A 46 -1.33 -17.96 -14.15
C GLY A 46 -2.83 -17.94 -13.83
N ARG A 47 -3.27 -18.49 -12.68
CA ARG A 47 -4.69 -18.69 -12.31
C ARG A 47 -5.11 -17.99 -11.02
N ILE A 48 -4.21 -17.93 -10.04
CA ILE A 48 -4.44 -17.32 -8.74
C ILE A 48 -3.38 -16.25 -8.54
N ALA A 49 -3.79 -15.06 -8.10
CA ALA A 49 -2.86 -14.00 -7.73
C ALA A 49 -3.05 -13.57 -6.27
N PHE A 50 -1.95 -13.25 -5.61
CA PHE A 50 -1.93 -12.58 -4.31
C PHE A 50 -1.30 -11.19 -4.48
N ILE A 51 -1.98 -10.17 -3.95
CA ILE A 51 -1.57 -8.76 -4.08
C ILE A 51 -1.91 -7.97 -2.82
N GLY A 52 -1.00 -7.11 -2.37
CA GLY A 52 -1.27 -6.19 -1.26
C GLY A 52 -0.01 -5.54 -0.68
N GLY A 53 0.04 -5.41 0.64
CA GLY A 53 1.14 -4.78 1.36
C GLY A 53 2.15 -5.76 1.98
N ILE A 54 1.79 -7.04 2.12
CA ILE A 54 2.55 -8.01 2.93
C ILE A 54 3.88 -8.39 2.26
N ASN A 55 4.98 -8.12 2.96
CA ASN A 55 6.30 -8.56 2.53
C ASN A 55 6.60 -10.00 2.99
N ILE A 56 7.54 -10.67 2.33
CA ILE A 56 8.10 -11.95 2.81
C ILE A 56 9.11 -11.66 3.94
N SER A 57 8.66 -11.70 5.19
CA SER A 57 9.49 -11.42 6.37
C SER A 57 8.95 -12.09 7.63
N SER A 58 9.83 -12.40 8.58
CA SER A 58 9.46 -12.97 9.88
C SER A 58 8.58 -12.04 10.72
N VAL A 59 8.56 -10.73 10.44
CA VAL A 59 7.74 -9.78 11.19
C VAL A 59 6.22 -10.00 11.02
N TYR A 60 5.81 -10.67 9.94
CA TYR A 60 4.42 -11.07 9.68
C TYR A 60 4.05 -12.44 10.28
N SER A 61 5.01 -13.14 10.90
CA SER A 61 4.76 -14.46 11.49
C SER A 61 3.94 -14.42 12.80
N GLY A 62 3.83 -13.24 13.43
CA GLY A 62 2.92 -13.00 14.54
C GLY A 62 1.58 -12.48 14.02
N GLY A 63 0.50 -13.21 14.28
CA GLY A 63 -0.85 -12.73 13.96
C GLY A 63 -1.16 -11.42 14.71
N SER A 64 -1.61 -10.40 13.97
CA SER A 64 -2.06 -9.11 14.54
C SER A 64 -3.53 -9.10 14.98
N VAL A 65 -4.22 -10.23 14.80
CA VAL A 65 -5.57 -10.49 15.31
C VAL A 65 -5.47 -11.11 16.71
N SER A 66 -6.17 -10.54 17.68
CA SER A 66 -6.23 -11.06 19.05
C SER A 66 -6.70 -12.52 19.05
N GLY A 67 -5.93 -13.40 19.71
CA GLY A 67 -6.24 -14.83 19.83
C GLY A 67 -5.51 -15.77 18.85
N LEU A 68 -4.83 -15.25 17.82
CA LEU A 68 -4.07 -16.05 16.83
C LEU A 68 -2.55 -15.80 16.89
N SER A 69 -2.05 -15.19 17.97
CA SER A 69 -0.62 -14.94 18.16
C SER A 69 0.14 -16.26 18.37
N ALA A 70 0.61 -16.86 17.28
CA ALA A 70 1.76 -17.76 17.36
C ALA A 70 2.95 -16.96 17.88
N LYS A 71 3.76 -17.58 18.74
CA LYS A 71 4.94 -17.08 19.46
C LYS A 71 5.83 -16.14 18.60
N ALA A 72 5.41 -14.90 18.40
CA ALA A 72 6.33 -13.83 18.06
C ALA A 72 7.26 -13.67 19.27
N GLY A 73 8.56 -13.51 19.02
CA GLY A 73 9.51 -13.23 20.11
C GLY A 73 8.99 -12.07 20.95
N LYS A 74 9.15 -12.15 22.28
CA LYS A 74 8.58 -11.23 23.28
C LYS A 74 8.80 -9.73 23.02
N ASP A 75 9.68 -9.36 22.09
CA ASP A 75 10.13 -7.99 21.83
C ASP A 75 9.77 -7.43 20.44
N GLN A 76 8.93 -8.09 19.64
CA GLN A 76 8.50 -7.53 18.33
C GLN A 76 7.00 -7.30 18.26
N SER A 77 6.61 -6.03 18.09
CA SER A 77 5.23 -5.67 17.76
C SER A 77 4.79 -6.38 16.48
N PRO A 78 3.59 -7.00 16.44
CA PRO A 78 3.10 -7.65 15.23
C PRO A 78 2.85 -6.61 14.13
N TRP A 79 2.84 -7.05 12.88
CA TRP A 79 2.49 -6.20 11.73
C TRP A 79 1.04 -6.43 11.32
N ARG A 80 0.32 -5.34 11.04
CA ARG A 80 -1.06 -5.37 10.54
C ARG A 80 -1.07 -4.90 9.10
N ASP A 81 -1.35 -5.82 8.20
CA ASP A 81 -1.35 -5.59 6.76
C ASP A 81 -2.44 -6.41 6.07
N THR A 82 -2.75 -6.11 4.81
CA THR A 82 -3.87 -6.68 4.05
C THR A 82 -3.41 -7.04 2.63
N ASP A 83 -3.64 -8.29 2.25
CA ASP A 83 -3.50 -8.81 0.89
C ASP A 83 -4.84 -9.38 0.40
N LEU A 84 -5.00 -9.46 -0.92
CA LEU A 84 -6.09 -10.14 -1.60
C LEU A 84 -5.58 -11.39 -2.27
N GLN A 85 -6.33 -12.48 -2.15
CA GLN A 85 -6.29 -13.58 -3.12
C GLN A 85 -7.33 -13.30 -4.19
N ILE A 86 -6.94 -13.39 -5.46
CA ILE A 86 -7.80 -13.07 -6.60
C ILE A 86 -7.74 -14.22 -7.61
N GLU A 87 -8.91 -14.63 -8.08
CA GLU A 87 -9.10 -15.55 -9.19
C GLU A 87 -9.95 -14.86 -10.27
N GLY A 88 -9.80 -15.30 -11.51
CA GLY A 88 -10.53 -14.76 -12.65
C GLY A 88 -9.66 -13.95 -13.62
N PRO A 89 -10.26 -13.25 -14.61
CA PRO A 89 -9.54 -12.73 -15.77
C PRO A 89 -8.44 -11.72 -15.45
N VAL A 90 -8.59 -10.96 -14.36
CA VAL A 90 -7.59 -9.96 -13.92
C VAL A 90 -6.23 -10.58 -13.56
N VAL A 91 -6.18 -11.88 -13.25
CA VAL A 91 -4.90 -12.58 -13.01
C VAL A 91 -4.00 -12.55 -14.24
N GLY A 92 -4.57 -12.52 -15.46
CA GLY A 92 -3.80 -12.39 -16.69
C GLY A 92 -3.05 -11.05 -16.78
N GLU A 93 -3.67 -9.96 -16.34
CA GLU A 93 -3.02 -8.64 -16.32
C GLU A 93 -1.90 -8.58 -15.26
N LEU A 94 -2.11 -9.19 -14.10
CA LEU A 94 -1.08 -9.31 -13.06
C LEU A 94 0.09 -10.19 -13.51
N GLN A 95 -0.19 -11.30 -14.18
CA GLN A 95 0.82 -12.17 -14.79
C GLN A 95 1.66 -11.39 -15.82
N LYS A 96 0.99 -10.62 -16.69
CA LYS A 96 1.65 -9.77 -17.67
C LYS A 96 2.55 -8.74 -16.99
N LEU A 97 2.07 -8.06 -15.96
CA LEU A 97 2.87 -7.09 -15.19
C LEU A 97 4.17 -7.71 -14.65
N PHE A 98 4.11 -8.92 -14.10
CA PHE A 98 5.29 -9.65 -13.63
C PHE A 98 6.26 -9.97 -14.78
N MET A 99 5.74 -10.50 -15.90
CA MET A 99 6.56 -10.88 -17.06
C MET A 99 7.22 -9.66 -17.72
N ASP A 100 6.52 -8.54 -17.83
CA ASP A 100 7.05 -7.29 -18.36
C ASP A 100 8.20 -6.78 -17.48
N THR A 101 8.05 -6.87 -16.14
CA THR A 101 9.11 -6.52 -15.18
C THR A 101 10.32 -7.43 -15.32
N TRP A 102 10.09 -8.74 -15.41
CA TRP A 102 11.14 -9.74 -15.60
C TRP A 102 11.95 -9.45 -16.86
N GLN A 103 11.27 -9.13 -17.97
CA GLN A 103 11.92 -8.77 -19.23
C GLN A 103 12.67 -7.44 -19.13
N LYS A 104 12.07 -6.41 -18.53
CA LYS A 104 12.69 -5.09 -18.33
C LYS A 104 13.99 -5.19 -17.53
N GLN A 105 14.01 -6.04 -16.52
CA GLN A 105 15.20 -6.33 -15.70
C GLN A 105 16.17 -7.33 -16.36
N LYS A 106 15.97 -7.66 -17.64
CA LYS A 106 16.79 -8.60 -18.42
C LYS A 106 16.94 -9.97 -17.77
N GLY A 107 15.85 -10.47 -17.19
CA GLY A 107 15.77 -11.84 -16.71
C GLY A 107 16.07 -12.86 -17.80
N LYS A 108 16.50 -14.05 -17.40
CA LYS A 108 16.71 -15.16 -18.35
C LYS A 108 15.41 -15.46 -19.11
N PRO A 109 15.48 -15.91 -20.38
CA PRO A 109 14.28 -16.32 -21.11
C PRO A 109 13.42 -17.28 -20.29
N LEU A 110 12.13 -16.99 -20.23
CA LEU A 110 11.16 -17.86 -19.56
C LEU A 110 11.03 -19.18 -20.32
N ALA A 111 10.77 -20.27 -19.59
CA ALA A 111 10.62 -21.58 -20.21
C ALA A 111 9.41 -21.60 -21.15
N ALA A 112 9.47 -22.32 -22.27
CA ALA A 112 8.32 -22.47 -23.15
C ALA A 112 7.19 -23.22 -22.43
N LYS A 113 6.19 -22.47 -21.93
CA LYS A 113 5.03 -22.96 -21.19
C LYS A 113 3.81 -22.09 -21.49
N ASP A 114 2.63 -22.61 -21.20
CA ASP A 114 1.41 -21.81 -21.18
C ASP A 114 1.36 -20.98 -19.88
N TYR A 115 1.75 -19.71 -19.97
CA TYR A 115 1.69 -18.74 -18.86
C TYR A 115 0.35 -18.00 -18.78
N PHE A 116 -0.49 -18.11 -19.82
CA PHE A 116 -1.76 -17.39 -19.94
C PHE A 116 -2.87 -18.40 -20.22
N PRO A 117 -3.20 -19.24 -19.23
CA PRO A 117 -4.28 -20.20 -19.37
C PRO A 117 -5.60 -19.49 -19.64
N VAL A 118 -6.59 -20.22 -20.16
CA VAL A 118 -7.95 -19.69 -20.29
C VAL A 118 -8.51 -19.40 -18.90
N LEU A 119 -8.62 -18.11 -18.57
CA LEU A 119 -9.22 -17.61 -17.34
C LEU A 119 -10.73 -17.40 -17.56
N LYS A 120 -11.53 -17.94 -16.65
CA LYS A 120 -12.99 -17.73 -16.64
C LYS A 120 -13.35 -16.67 -15.61
N ALA A 121 -14.51 -16.05 -15.78
CA ALA A 121 -15.05 -15.17 -14.77
C ALA A 121 -15.35 -15.98 -13.49
N GLU A 122 -14.87 -15.47 -12.35
CA GLU A 122 -15.10 -16.00 -11.02
C GLU A 122 -15.62 -14.84 -10.16
N GLY A 123 -16.79 -15.00 -9.53
CA GLY A 123 -17.46 -13.91 -8.80
C GLY A 123 -18.26 -12.94 -9.69
N ASN A 124 -18.76 -11.86 -9.09
CA ASN A 124 -19.63 -10.86 -9.75
C ASN A 124 -19.01 -9.44 -9.75
N GLU A 125 -17.87 -9.28 -9.10
CA GLU A 125 -17.17 -8.03 -8.93
C GLU A 125 -16.39 -7.66 -10.20
N ILE A 126 -16.38 -6.36 -10.52
CA ILE A 126 -15.48 -5.85 -11.55
C ILE A 126 -14.16 -5.52 -10.88
N VAL A 127 -13.11 -6.23 -11.29
CA VAL A 127 -11.76 -6.03 -10.76
C VAL A 127 -10.85 -5.47 -11.83
N ARG A 128 -10.10 -4.42 -11.48
CA ARG A 128 -9.04 -3.86 -12.32
C ARG A 128 -7.73 -3.86 -11.54
N SER A 129 -6.71 -4.51 -12.10
CA SER A 129 -5.33 -4.30 -11.66
C SER A 129 -4.80 -3.00 -12.24
N ILE A 130 -4.26 -2.16 -11.38
CA ILE A 130 -3.59 -0.91 -11.74
C ILE A 130 -2.14 -1.07 -11.33
N GLY A 131 -1.26 -1.30 -12.30
CA GLY A 131 0.18 -1.16 -12.12
C GLY A 131 0.64 0.24 -12.47
N SER A 132 1.69 0.73 -11.82
CA SER A 132 2.40 1.94 -12.22
C SER A 132 3.91 1.74 -12.11
N THR A 133 4.65 2.47 -12.93
CA THR A 133 6.11 2.55 -12.90
C THR A 133 6.56 4.00 -13.04
N PRO A 134 7.80 4.35 -12.65
CA PRO A 134 8.34 5.70 -12.80
C PRO A 134 8.46 6.21 -14.24
N ASP A 135 8.39 5.30 -15.23
CA ASP A 135 8.44 5.66 -16.65
C ASP A 135 7.06 6.12 -17.17
N ASP A 136 5.99 5.91 -16.40
CA ASP A 136 4.65 6.33 -16.77
C ASP A 136 4.49 7.86 -16.67
N PRO A 137 3.74 8.50 -17.58
CA PRO A 137 3.55 9.96 -17.55
C PRO A 137 2.80 10.46 -16.32
N PHE A 138 2.05 9.59 -15.64
CA PHE A 138 1.31 9.87 -14.43
C PHE A 138 0.96 8.59 -13.67
N SER A 139 0.81 8.69 -12.34
CA SER A 139 0.34 7.59 -11.51
C SER A 139 -1.16 7.33 -11.70
N LEU A 140 -1.50 6.22 -12.36
CA LEU A 140 -2.90 5.86 -12.63
C LEU A 140 -3.68 5.56 -11.31
N ILE A 141 -3.02 5.00 -10.30
CA ILE A 141 -3.64 4.76 -8.99
C ILE A 141 -3.95 6.07 -8.27
N TYR A 142 -3.05 7.06 -8.33
CA TYR A 142 -3.30 8.40 -7.80
C TYR A 142 -4.53 9.04 -8.45
N LEU A 143 -4.59 9.04 -9.79
CA LEU A 143 -5.73 9.60 -10.52
C LEU A 143 -7.04 8.88 -10.20
N THR A 144 -7.00 7.55 -10.05
CA THR A 144 -8.17 6.75 -9.70
C THR A 144 -8.66 7.07 -8.28
N LEU A 145 -7.75 7.22 -7.31
CA LEU A 145 -8.08 7.65 -5.95
C LEU A 145 -8.66 9.07 -5.93
N MET A 146 -8.03 10.02 -6.62
CA MET A 146 -8.53 11.40 -6.72
C MET A 146 -9.92 11.45 -7.35
N SER A 147 -10.17 10.64 -8.38
CA SER A 147 -11.50 10.50 -8.98
C SER A 147 -12.52 9.92 -7.99
N ALA A 148 -12.18 8.85 -7.27
CA ALA A 148 -13.07 8.26 -6.28
C ALA A 148 -13.39 9.23 -5.13
N ILE A 149 -12.39 9.93 -4.60
CA ILE A 149 -12.55 10.95 -3.54
C ILE A 149 -13.39 12.14 -4.04
N GLY A 150 -13.13 12.60 -5.26
CA GLY A 150 -13.83 13.72 -5.87
C GLY A 150 -15.32 13.44 -6.10
N ASN A 151 -15.69 12.19 -6.37
CA ASN A 151 -17.07 11.76 -6.64
C ASN A 151 -17.74 11.09 -5.44
N ALA A 152 -17.09 11.02 -4.28
CA ALA A 152 -17.68 10.42 -3.09
C ALA A 152 -18.90 11.23 -2.61
N GLU A 153 -19.97 10.51 -2.24
CA GLU A 153 -21.23 11.09 -1.78
C GLU A 153 -21.54 10.78 -0.31
N LYS A 154 -21.03 9.66 0.23
CA LYS A 154 -21.41 9.16 1.56
C LYS A 154 -20.23 9.04 2.50
N GLN A 155 -19.19 8.32 2.10
CA GLN A 155 -18.07 8.01 2.98
C GLN A 155 -16.77 7.70 2.22
N ILE A 156 -15.65 8.12 2.79
CA ILE A 156 -14.29 7.78 2.34
C ILE A 156 -13.52 7.26 3.55
N TYR A 157 -13.24 5.96 3.58
CA TYR A 157 -12.47 5.34 4.65
C TYR A 157 -11.13 4.84 4.11
N LEU A 158 -10.05 5.33 4.70
CA LEU A 158 -8.68 5.07 4.27
C LEU A 158 -7.86 4.47 5.41
N THR A 159 -7.04 3.47 5.09
CA THR A 159 -6.03 2.95 6.00
C THR A 159 -4.71 2.93 5.25
N ASN A 160 -3.72 3.68 5.73
CA ASN A 160 -2.42 3.73 5.06
C ASN A 160 -1.25 3.72 6.04
N ALA A 161 -0.17 3.05 5.64
CA ALA A 161 1.07 2.97 6.39
C ALA A 161 1.80 4.32 6.39
N TYR A 162 1.97 4.90 5.19
CA TYR A 162 2.68 6.17 5.00
C TYR A 162 1.76 7.17 4.34
N PHE A 163 1.59 8.30 5.00
CA PHE A 163 0.66 9.34 4.58
C PHE A 163 1.40 10.67 4.55
N VAL A 164 2.09 10.91 3.45
CA VAL A 164 2.78 12.18 3.16
C VAL A 164 2.25 12.69 1.81
N PRO A 165 0.93 12.95 1.73
CA PRO A 165 0.28 13.29 0.47
C PRO A 165 0.73 14.65 -0.05
N ASP A 166 0.49 14.88 -1.35
CA ASP A 166 0.61 16.22 -1.91
C ASP A 166 -0.56 17.14 -1.46
N PRO A 167 -0.42 18.48 -1.66
CA PRO A 167 -1.46 19.42 -1.31
C PRO A 167 -2.80 19.23 -2.03
N GLN A 168 -2.81 18.67 -3.25
CA GLN A 168 -4.04 18.44 -4.01
C GLN A 168 -4.84 17.29 -3.39
N PHE A 169 -4.17 16.23 -2.96
CA PHE A 169 -4.79 15.09 -2.30
C PHE A 169 -5.36 15.48 -0.93
N LEU A 170 -4.61 16.29 -0.14
CA LEU A 170 -5.14 16.88 1.10
C LEU A 170 -6.39 17.71 0.83
N LYS A 171 -6.34 18.57 -0.19
CA LYS A 171 -7.49 19.39 -0.57
C LYS A 171 -8.69 18.53 -1.00
N ALA A 172 -8.48 17.46 -1.75
CA ALA A 172 -9.56 16.58 -2.18
C ALA A 172 -10.28 15.92 -0.98
N LEU A 173 -9.54 15.51 0.04
CA LEU A 173 -10.10 14.96 1.28
C LEU A 173 -10.89 16.00 2.08
N THR A 174 -10.34 17.21 2.26
CA THR A 174 -11.01 18.27 3.01
C THR A 174 -12.21 18.85 2.25
N ASP A 175 -12.13 18.95 0.92
CA ASP A 175 -13.27 19.31 0.08
C ASP A 175 -14.39 18.25 0.19
N ALA A 176 -14.05 16.96 0.23
CA ALA A 176 -15.05 15.91 0.42
C ALA A 176 -15.74 16.01 1.79
N ALA A 177 -14.97 16.21 2.86
CA ALA A 177 -15.53 16.45 4.19
C ALA A 177 -16.42 17.71 4.23
N ALA A 178 -16.01 18.80 3.55
CA ALA A 178 -16.80 20.01 3.43
C ALA A 178 -18.13 19.82 2.66
N ARG A 179 -18.20 18.85 1.73
CA ARG A 179 -19.45 18.43 1.07
C ARG A 179 -20.37 17.60 1.98
N GLY A 180 -19.93 17.24 3.18
CA GLY A 180 -20.69 16.41 4.13
C GLY A 180 -20.41 14.90 4.02
N VAL A 181 -19.39 14.49 3.25
CA VAL A 181 -18.94 13.09 3.18
C VAL A 181 -18.26 12.70 4.49
N ASP A 182 -18.56 11.51 5.02
CA ASP A 182 -17.88 10.97 6.22
C ASP A 182 -16.46 10.49 5.86
N VAL A 183 -15.45 11.33 6.11
CA VAL A 183 -14.04 11.03 5.79
C VAL A 183 -13.30 10.57 7.04
N LYS A 184 -12.81 9.32 7.05
CA LYS A 184 -12.05 8.72 8.15
C LYS A 184 -10.73 8.12 7.67
N LEU A 185 -9.64 8.47 8.34
CA LEU A 185 -8.31 7.92 8.06
C LEU A 185 -7.80 7.17 9.30
N ILE A 186 -7.34 5.94 9.11
CA ILE A 186 -6.57 5.18 10.09
C ILE A 186 -5.10 5.18 9.66
N LEU A 187 -4.24 5.71 10.52
CA LEU A 187 -2.81 5.90 10.33
C LEU A 187 -2.02 5.17 11.44
N PRO A 188 -0.71 4.92 11.30
CA PRO A 188 0.08 4.32 12.37
C PRO A 188 0.21 5.25 13.59
N SER A 189 0.16 4.68 14.81
CA SER A 189 0.61 5.39 16.04
C SER A 189 2.14 5.40 16.21
N TYR A 190 2.84 4.51 15.49
CA TYR A 190 4.30 4.42 15.37
C TYR A 190 4.65 3.70 14.07
N SER A 191 5.82 3.98 13.51
CA SER A 191 6.25 3.50 12.19
C SER A 191 7.69 3.00 12.25
N ASP A 192 8.05 2.14 11.30
CA ASP A 192 9.43 1.74 11.00
C ASP A 192 10.26 2.88 10.36
N SER A 193 9.61 3.97 9.95
CA SER A 193 10.24 5.20 9.47
C SER A 193 9.81 6.44 10.27
N ALA A 194 10.69 6.91 11.16
CA ALA A 194 10.42 8.10 11.99
C ALA A 194 10.24 9.38 11.15
N LEU A 195 11.01 9.53 10.07
CA LEU A 195 10.93 10.68 9.17
C LEU A 195 9.56 10.75 8.48
N VAL A 196 9.11 9.63 7.89
CA VAL A 196 7.80 9.52 7.24
C VAL A 196 6.67 9.72 8.23
N PHE A 197 6.79 9.17 9.44
CA PHE A 197 5.81 9.32 10.50
C PHE A 197 5.61 10.78 10.91
N HIS A 198 6.69 11.52 11.14
CA HIS A 198 6.62 12.93 11.52
C HIS A 198 6.20 13.82 10.35
N ALA A 199 6.64 13.52 9.13
CA ALA A 199 6.18 14.21 7.92
C ALA A 199 4.68 14.02 7.72
N GLY A 200 4.14 12.83 7.94
CA GLY A 200 2.71 12.59 7.79
C GLY A 200 1.86 13.29 8.85
N ARG A 201 2.35 13.32 10.10
CA ARG A 201 1.71 14.04 11.19
C ARG A 201 1.66 15.56 11.00
N SER A 202 2.57 16.15 10.21
CA SER A 202 2.52 17.59 9.92
C SER A 202 1.18 17.99 9.26
N ASN A 203 0.59 17.10 8.47
CA ASN A 203 -0.67 17.31 7.74
C ASN A 203 -1.94 17.17 8.61
N TYR A 204 -1.82 16.67 9.85
CA TYR A 204 -3.00 16.37 10.68
C TYR A 204 -3.81 17.62 11.00
N SER A 205 -3.12 18.75 11.22
CA SER A 205 -3.78 19.99 11.61
C SER A 205 -4.75 20.48 10.53
N ASP A 206 -4.37 20.37 9.26
CA ASP A 206 -5.19 20.83 8.14
C ASP A 206 -6.35 19.88 7.87
N LEU A 207 -6.13 18.56 8.01
CA LEU A 207 -7.17 17.54 7.89
C LEU A 207 -8.23 17.68 8.99
N LEU A 208 -7.81 17.80 10.25
CA LEU A 208 -8.72 17.94 11.39
C LEU A 208 -9.56 19.23 11.27
N LYS A 209 -8.94 20.35 10.86
CA LYS A 209 -9.66 21.60 10.60
C LYS A 209 -10.61 21.49 9.41
N GLY A 210 -10.25 20.71 8.40
CA GLY A 210 -11.07 20.42 7.22
C GLY A 210 -12.20 19.42 7.47
N GLY A 211 -12.41 18.95 8.71
CA GLY A 211 -13.50 18.02 9.05
C GLY A 211 -13.18 16.55 8.83
N VAL A 212 -11.94 16.21 8.49
CA VAL A 212 -11.49 14.81 8.36
C VAL A 212 -11.25 14.22 9.75
N GLN A 213 -11.77 13.02 9.99
CA GLN A 213 -11.57 12.30 11.25
C GLN A 213 -10.32 11.42 11.17
N LEU A 214 -9.36 11.68 12.05
CA LEU A 214 -8.11 10.92 12.11
C LEU A 214 -8.09 9.96 13.29
N TYR A 215 -7.59 8.76 13.03
CA TYR A 215 -7.39 7.71 14.01
C TYR A 215 -5.98 7.15 13.85
N GLU A 216 -5.36 6.81 14.96
CA GLU A 216 -4.06 6.16 14.97
C GLU A 216 -4.17 4.75 15.56
N ARG A 217 -3.78 3.75 14.79
CA ARG A 217 -3.85 2.35 15.21
C ARG A 217 -2.72 2.01 16.17
N THR A 218 -3.03 1.34 17.27
CA THR A 218 -2.08 0.91 18.31
C THR A 218 -1.89 -0.60 18.32
N GLY A 219 -0.93 -1.11 19.08
CA GLY A 219 -0.75 -2.56 19.30
C GLY A 219 -0.15 -3.36 18.13
N ALA A 220 0.05 -2.75 16.96
CA ALA A 220 0.74 -3.34 15.81
C ALA A 220 1.35 -2.23 14.93
N VAL A 221 2.42 -2.54 14.20
CA VAL A 221 2.89 -1.67 13.11
C VAL A 221 1.86 -1.76 11.98
N LEU A 222 1.21 -0.64 11.67
CA LEU A 222 0.23 -0.58 10.59
C LEU A 222 0.96 -0.45 9.25
N HIS A 223 0.75 -1.42 8.36
CA HIS A 223 1.38 -1.44 7.04
C HIS A 223 0.39 -1.64 5.87
N SER A 224 -0.92 -1.62 6.15
CA SER A 224 -1.96 -1.71 5.11
C SER A 224 -2.00 -0.49 4.19
N LYS A 225 -2.38 -0.68 2.93
CA LYS A 225 -2.72 0.39 1.98
C LYS A 225 -4.06 0.10 1.33
N THR A 226 -5.13 0.57 1.97
CA THR A 226 -6.49 0.22 1.58
C THR A 226 -7.42 1.42 1.60
N ALA A 227 -8.42 1.41 0.73
CA ALA A 227 -9.49 2.39 0.72
C ALA A 227 -10.84 1.74 0.43
N VAL A 228 -11.90 2.33 0.96
CA VAL A 228 -13.28 2.06 0.54
C VAL A 228 -14.06 3.36 0.46
N VAL A 229 -14.78 3.55 -0.64
CA VAL A 229 -15.59 4.73 -0.94
C VAL A 229 -17.02 4.29 -1.23
N ASP A 230 -17.97 4.93 -0.55
CA ASP A 230 -19.43 4.76 -0.69
C ASP A 230 -19.97 3.32 -0.62
N GLY A 231 -19.19 2.41 -0.03
CA GLY A 231 -19.54 1.00 0.08
C GLY A 231 -19.69 0.30 -1.28
N VAL A 232 -18.96 0.76 -2.30
CA VAL A 232 -18.99 0.16 -3.65
C VAL A 232 -17.64 0.16 -4.35
N TRP A 233 -16.79 1.16 -4.13
CA TRP A 233 -15.46 1.23 -4.69
C TRP A 233 -14.44 0.91 -3.61
N SER A 234 -13.49 0.01 -3.88
CA SER A 234 -12.43 -0.36 -2.93
C SER A 234 -11.10 -0.57 -3.62
N THR A 235 -10.00 -0.36 -2.90
CA THR A 235 -8.66 -0.72 -3.38
C THR A 235 -7.82 -1.34 -2.27
N VAL A 236 -7.01 -2.31 -2.65
CA VAL A 236 -5.95 -2.93 -1.84
C VAL A 236 -4.72 -3.08 -2.73
N GLY A 237 -3.54 -2.76 -2.22
CA GLY A 237 -2.32 -2.88 -3.01
C GLY A 237 -1.09 -2.44 -2.25
N SER A 238 -0.05 -2.08 -3.00
CA SER A 238 1.24 -1.70 -2.45
C SER A 238 1.43 -0.19 -2.28
N SER A 239 0.68 0.65 -3.01
CA SER A 239 0.90 2.11 -3.02
C SER A 239 0.62 2.77 -1.67
N ASN A 240 1.63 3.40 -1.09
CA ASN A 240 1.40 4.36 -0.01
C ASN A 240 0.83 5.68 -0.54
N LEU A 241 0.37 6.54 0.35
CA LEU A 241 -0.07 7.90 0.02
C LEU A 241 1.09 8.89 0.27
N ASP A 242 2.21 8.68 -0.41
CA ASP A 242 3.42 9.50 -0.37
C ASP A 242 3.94 9.79 -1.80
N TRP A 243 4.86 10.76 -1.92
CA TRP A 243 5.35 11.21 -3.22
C TRP A 243 6.08 10.09 -3.95
N ARG A 244 6.93 9.36 -3.23
CA ARG A 244 7.74 8.27 -3.79
C ARG A 244 6.89 7.15 -4.38
N SER A 245 5.79 6.75 -3.74
CA SER A 245 4.89 5.74 -4.29
C SER A 245 4.24 6.19 -5.59
N PHE A 246 4.04 7.49 -5.77
CA PHE A 246 3.41 8.03 -6.98
C PHE A 246 4.40 8.39 -8.09
N SER A 247 5.69 8.58 -7.80
CA SER A 247 6.69 8.99 -8.82
C SER A 247 7.85 8.02 -9.03
N ASP A 248 8.30 7.30 -8.00
CA ASP A 248 9.62 6.65 -8.00
C ASP A 248 9.54 5.12 -7.85
N ASN A 249 8.43 4.59 -7.35
CA ASN A 249 8.26 3.15 -7.16
C ASN A 249 7.45 2.52 -8.29
N ASP A 250 7.80 1.27 -8.62
CA ASP A 250 6.84 0.39 -9.28
C ASP A 250 5.80 -0.03 -8.22
N GLU A 251 4.52 0.16 -8.50
CA GLU A 251 3.40 -0.13 -7.59
C GLU A 251 2.32 -0.97 -8.28
N VAL A 252 1.47 -1.62 -7.49
CA VAL A 252 0.33 -2.36 -7.99
C VAL A 252 -0.81 -2.37 -6.98
N ASN A 253 -2.02 -2.10 -7.47
CA ASN A 253 -3.26 -2.14 -6.71
C ASN A 253 -4.34 -2.92 -7.46
N ALA A 254 -5.17 -3.63 -6.72
CA ALA A 254 -6.44 -4.14 -7.22
C ALA A 254 -7.56 -3.17 -6.81
N VAL A 255 -8.23 -2.60 -7.80
CA VAL A 255 -9.45 -1.81 -7.61
C VAL A 255 -10.64 -2.72 -7.87
N VAL A 256 -11.55 -2.79 -6.91
CA VAL A 256 -12.74 -3.63 -6.95
C VAL A 256 -13.98 -2.73 -6.90
N LEU A 257 -14.85 -2.90 -7.89
CA LEU A 257 -16.20 -2.32 -7.91
C LEU A 257 -17.20 -3.43 -7.57
N GLY A 258 -17.79 -3.34 -6.39
CA GLY A 258 -18.73 -4.33 -5.91
C GLY A 258 -19.13 -4.07 -4.46
N ARG A 259 -20.43 -4.18 -4.17
CA ARG A 259 -20.95 -3.93 -2.81
C ARG A 259 -20.51 -5.01 -1.82
N GLU A 260 -20.47 -6.26 -2.24
CA GLU A 260 -20.11 -7.39 -1.37
C GLU A 260 -18.68 -7.23 -0.85
N PHE A 261 -17.71 -7.07 -1.74
CA PHE A 261 -16.33 -6.81 -1.35
C PHE A 261 -16.17 -5.52 -0.54
N ALA A 262 -16.85 -4.43 -0.92
CA ALA A 262 -16.79 -3.19 -0.16
C ALA A 262 -17.32 -3.35 1.29
N GLN A 263 -18.33 -4.19 1.53
CA GLN A 263 -18.77 -4.50 2.90
C GLN A 263 -17.69 -5.25 3.69
N GLN A 264 -16.95 -6.17 3.05
CA GLN A 264 -15.80 -6.83 3.70
C GLN A 264 -14.72 -5.82 4.08
N MET A 265 -14.44 -4.85 3.21
CA MET A 265 -13.50 -3.76 3.47
C MET A 265 -13.97 -2.82 4.58
N LEU A 266 -15.27 -2.48 4.62
CA LEU A 266 -15.85 -1.71 5.72
C LEU A 266 -15.75 -2.45 7.05
N ALA A 267 -16.01 -3.77 7.06
CA ALA A 267 -15.84 -4.60 8.24
C ALA A 267 -14.37 -4.68 8.69
N ALA A 268 -13.42 -4.77 7.75
CA ALA A 268 -11.99 -4.73 8.04
C ALA A 268 -11.57 -3.39 8.64
N PHE A 269 -12.02 -2.28 8.05
CA PHE A 269 -11.79 -0.94 8.58
C PHE A 269 -12.36 -0.77 10.00
N ALA A 270 -13.60 -1.24 10.24
CA ALA A 270 -14.22 -1.19 11.56
C ALA A 270 -13.44 -1.98 12.62
N ARG A 271 -12.86 -3.13 12.26
CA ARG A 271 -11.97 -3.89 13.16
C ARG A 271 -10.68 -3.14 13.49
N ASP A 272 -10.06 -2.49 12.50
CA ASP A 272 -8.87 -1.67 12.76
C ASP A 272 -9.20 -0.42 13.59
N LEU A 273 -10.39 0.15 13.40
CA LEU A 273 -10.89 1.28 14.17
C LEU A 273 -11.05 0.95 15.66
N GLN A 274 -11.47 -0.27 16.00
CA GLN A 274 -11.56 -0.73 17.41
C GLN A 274 -10.18 -0.78 18.10
N ALA A 275 -9.10 -0.94 17.34
CA ALA A 275 -7.72 -0.94 17.83
C ALA A 275 -7.02 0.43 17.66
N ALA A 276 -7.77 1.48 17.31
CA ALA A 276 -7.25 2.81 17.06
C ALA A 276 -7.79 3.85 18.06
N HIS A 277 -6.99 4.89 18.32
CA HIS A 277 -7.43 6.06 19.09
C HIS A 277 -7.77 7.21 18.15
N ALA A 278 -8.89 7.87 18.40
CA ALA A 278 -9.24 9.10 17.70
C ALA A 278 -8.29 10.23 18.10
N ILE A 279 -7.84 11.01 17.11
CA ILE A 279 -7.06 12.22 17.36
C ILE A 279 -8.01 13.36 17.72
N ASP A 280 -7.98 13.76 18.99
CA ASP A 280 -8.72 14.92 19.49
C ASP A 280 -8.05 16.22 18.97
N PRO A 281 -8.78 17.06 18.22
CA PRO A 281 -8.21 18.31 17.67
C PRO A 281 -7.64 19.25 18.73
N LYS A 282 -8.30 19.38 19.88
CA LYS A 282 -7.86 20.28 20.97
C LYS A 282 -6.60 19.76 21.65
N LYS A 283 -6.48 18.43 21.81
CA LYS A 283 -5.25 17.81 22.32
C LYS A 283 -4.11 17.94 21.31
N TRP A 284 -4.42 17.74 20.03
CA TRP A 284 -3.45 17.86 18.94
C TRP A 284 -2.84 19.26 18.86
N GLU A 285 -3.64 20.32 19.02
CA GLU A 285 -3.15 21.71 19.04
C GLU A 285 -2.20 22.01 20.22
N ARG A 286 -2.39 21.32 21.35
CA ARG A 286 -1.60 21.50 22.57
C ARG A 286 -0.39 20.56 22.68
N ARG A 287 -0.09 19.81 21.61
CA ARG A 287 1.02 18.85 21.63
C ARG A 287 2.38 19.55 21.91
N PRO A 288 3.34 18.85 22.55
CA PRO A 288 4.64 19.42 22.90
C PRO A 288 5.39 20.03 21.71
N PHE A 289 6.16 21.09 21.98
CA PHE A 289 6.92 21.82 20.96
C PHE A 289 7.95 20.95 20.22
N GLU A 290 8.54 19.97 20.91
CA GLU A 290 9.47 19.00 20.32
C GLU A 290 8.85 18.22 19.15
N PHE A 291 7.59 17.81 19.27
CA PHE A 291 6.89 17.11 18.19
C PHE A 291 6.62 18.05 17.01
N ARG A 292 6.26 19.31 17.29
CA ARG A 292 6.06 20.32 16.24
C ARG A 292 7.34 20.60 15.45
N ILE A 293 8.49 20.67 16.12
CA ILE A 293 9.79 20.81 15.44
C ILE A 293 10.08 19.59 14.58
N LYS A 294 9.90 18.37 15.11
CA LYS A 294 10.13 17.13 14.34
C LYS A 294 9.23 17.04 13.11
N GLU A 295 7.96 17.38 13.26
CA GLU A 295 6.98 17.44 12.16
C GLU A 295 7.43 18.44 11.08
N TRP A 296 7.74 19.69 11.48
CA TRP A 296 8.20 20.74 10.57
C TRP A 296 9.51 20.36 9.86
N ALA A 297 10.50 19.85 10.59
CA ALA A 297 11.77 19.45 10.02
C ALA A 297 11.61 18.27 9.04
N SER A 298 10.72 17.33 9.34
CA SER A 298 10.45 16.17 8.47
C SER A 298 9.70 16.57 7.21
N GLN A 299 8.82 17.57 7.29
CA GLN A 299 8.08 18.10 6.14
C GLN A 299 9.00 18.67 5.05
N LEU A 300 10.17 19.21 5.41
CA LEU A 300 11.16 19.69 4.43
C LEU A 300 11.67 18.59 3.48
N TRP A 301 11.49 17.33 3.87
CA TRP A 301 11.91 16.15 3.11
C TRP A 301 10.76 15.46 2.39
N GLU A 302 9.52 15.97 2.47
CA GLU A 302 8.30 15.30 1.98
C GLU A 302 8.40 14.83 0.53
N ARG A 303 9.07 15.60 -0.34
CA ARG A 303 9.23 15.25 -1.77
C ARG A 303 10.19 14.09 -2.04
N LEU A 304 11.01 13.72 -1.05
CA LEU A 304 11.92 12.57 -1.14
C LEU A 304 11.33 11.31 -0.47
N LEU A 305 10.14 11.43 0.12
CA LEU A 305 9.47 10.40 0.91
C LEU A 305 8.42 9.64 0.11
#